data_AF-A0A3A6MYE1-F1
#
_entry.id   AF-A0A3A6MYE1-F1
#
_cell.length_a   1.000
_cell.length_b   1.000
_cell.length_c   1.000
_cell.angle_alpha   90.00
_cell.angle_beta   90.00
_cell.angle_gamma   90.00
#
_symmetry.space_group_name_H-M   'P 1'
#
loop_
_entity.id
_entity.type
_entity.pdbx_description
1 polymer ?
#
loop_
_entity_poly.entity_id
_entity_poly.type
_entity_poly.pdbx_seq_one_letter_code
_entity_poly.pdbx_strand_id
1 'polypeptide(L)'
;MPESGEKNVQKGRPRIKISLRAFRALCEAGLPDDAVAEALNVSRPTVVRLRQEHSISPNRRRGERGPGRARTQKTYYEETKRVLGNPKVARTLGDAAREFRKSGGDEVKSFIATGLDPAPVPVFLPGPYTSDPEKTNITTVKYVLKAEERAQQAAVAGVPGPAVFQLARVIKTASESVVRRLAAKAVSEAFFVGLHQTVDAVCSWVEKLKLNLEDLFEKSRERWGEVKEKALAWAPVKEEKKPLFRFRAPSDNRVRTGKVGSGGGRQNVEARRAFAAANGY
;
A
#
# COMPACT_ATOMS: atom_id res chain seq x y z
N MET A 1 -30.34 40.83 -8.98
CA MET A 1 -30.45 39.41 -9.37
C MET A 1 -31.17 39.35 -10.71
N PRO A 2 -30.51 38.92 -11.79
CA PRO A 2 -31.20 38.27 -12.88
C PRO A 2 -30.78 36.80 -12.92
N GLU A 3 -31.75 35.95 -12.59
CA GLU A 3 -31.85 34.60 -13.15
C GLU A 3 -32.06 34.71 -14.67
N SER A 4 -31.83 33.62 -15.39
CA SER A 4 -31.95 33.45 -16.84
C SER A 4 -30.75 33.91 -17.69
N GLY A 5 -30.08 32.91 -18.24
CA GLY A 5 -29.02 33.05 -19.22
C GLY A 5 -28.90 31.78 -20.07
N GLU A 6 -30.05 31.20 -20.42
CA GLU A 6 -30.15 30.11 -21.39
C GLU A 6 -29.70 30.65 -22.76
N LYS A 7 -28.53 30.22 -23.23
CA LYS A 7 -28.06 30.56 -24.59
C LYS A 7 -27.92 29.31 -25.45
N ASN A 8 -28.89 29.20 -26.35
CA ASN A 8 -28.96 28.28 -27.48
C ASN A 8 -27.99 28.72 -28.59
N VAL A 9 -26.97 27.92 -28.89
CA VAL A 9 -26.21 28.05 -30.15
C VAL A 9 -25.84 26.67 -30.73
N GLN A 10 -26.29 26.42 -31.96
CA GLN A 10 -25.97 25.35 -32.94
C GLN A 10 -26.70 23.99 -32.90
N LYS A 11 -27.13 23.62 -34.13
CA LYS A 11 -27.91 22.46 -34.60
C LYS A 11 -27.04 21.18 -34.64
N GLY A 12 -27.59 20.05 -34.18
CA GLY A 12 -27.12 18.70 -34.60
C GLY A 12 -27.07 17.59 -33.53
N ARG A 13 -27.03 17.91 -32.23
CA ARG A 13 -27.16 16.90 -31.14
C ARG A 13 -27.84 17.57 -29.94
N PRO A 14 -28.75 16.90 -29.21
CA PRO A 14 -29.31 17.47 -27.99
C PRO A 14 -28.18 17.85 -27.03
N ARG A 15 -28.17 19.11 -26.57
CA ARG A 15 -27.19 19.60 -25.60
C ARG A 15 -27.47 18.90 -24.27
N ILE A 16 -26.54 18.08 -23.83
CA ILE A 16 -26.55 17.56 -22.45
C ILE A 16 -26.50 18.78 -21.53
N LYS A 17 -27.53 18.95 -20.68
CA LYS A 17 -27.58 20.03 -19.71
C LYS A 17 -26.53 19.76 -18.64
N ILE A 18 -25.48 20.58 -18.61
CA ILE A 18 -24.41 20.49 -17.61
C ILE A 18 -24.63 21.63 -16.60
N SER A 19 -24.64 21.31 -15.31
CA SER A 19 -24.66 22.34 -14.27
C SER A 19 -23.32 23.09 -14.23
N LEU A 20 -23.33 24.39 -14.55
CA LEU A 20 -22.13 25.23 -14.55
C LEU A 20 -21.43 25.29 -13.18
N ARG A 21 -22.22 25.23 -12.10
CA ARG A 21 -21.69 25.19 -10.74
C ARG A 21 -20.82 23.96 -10.49
N ALA A 22 -21.31 22.76 -10.87
CA ALA A 22 -20.52 21.53 -10.72
C ALA A 22 -19.29 21.53 -11.62
N PHE A 23 -19.42 22.04 -12.86
CA PHE A 23 -18.29 22.17 -13.77
C PHE A 23 -17.18 23.06 -13.19
N ARG A 24 -17.52 24.26 -12.70
CA ARG A 24 -16.55 25.17 -12.06
C ARG A 24 -15.90 24.52 -10.84
N ALA A 25 -16.68 23.90 -9.96
CA ALA A 25 -16.16 23.24 -8.77
C ALA A 25 -15.15 22.12 -9.13
N LEU A 26 -15.40 21.35 -10.19
CA LEU A 26 -14.48 20.29 -10.65
C LEU A 26 -13.20 20.87 -11.27
N CYS A 27 -13.31 21.97 -12.02
CA CYS A 27 -12.15 22.67 -12.56
C CYS A 27 -11.30 23.32 -11.44
N GLU A 28 -11.94 23.95 -10.45
CA GLU A 28 -11.29 24.52 -9.26
C GLU A 28 -10.63 23.45 -8.38
N ALA A 29 -11.19 22.23 -8.34
CA ALA A 29 -10.55 21.08 -7.72
C ALA A 29 -9.30 20.58 -8.46
N GLY A 30 -8.93 21.20 -9.59
CA GLY A 30 -7.75 20.87 -10.38
C GLY A 30 -7.91 19.65 -11.27
N LEU A 31 -9.13 19.15 -11.50
CA LEU A 31 -9.34 17.98 -12.35
C LEU A 31 -9.06 18.32 -13.83
N PRO A 32 -8.39 17.42 -14.58
CA PRO A 32 -8.20 17.62 -16.02
C PRO A 32 -9.51 17.44 -16.78
N ASP A 33 -9.61 18.03 -17.98
CA ASP A 33 -10.82 18.01 -18.82
C ASP A 33 -11.38 16.58 -19.04
N ASP A 34 -10.51 15.57 -19.13
CA ASP A 34 -10.92 14.15 -19.26
C ASP A 34 -11.65 13.65 -18.01
N ALA A 35 -11.16 14.02 -16.82
CA ALA A 35 -11.76 13.63 -15.55
C ALA A 35 -13.08 14.36 -15.28
N VAL A 36 -13.16 15.63 -15.70
CA VAL A 36 -14.39 16.42 -15.65
C VAL A 36 -15.45 15.82 -16.58
N ALA A 37 -15.04 15.37 -17.76
CA ALA A 37 -15.90 14.70 -18.74
C ALA A 37 -16.49 13.40 -18.17
N GLU A 38 -15.67 12.56 -17.54
CA GLU A 38 -16.12 11.35 -16.84
C GLU A 38 -17.11 11.67 -15.72
N ALA A 39 -16.79 12.64 -14.85
CA ALA A 39 -17.62 12.99 -13.70
C ALA A 39 -18.99 13.55 -14.08
N LEU A 40 -19.07 14.27 -15.19
CA LEU A 40 -20.31 14.84 -15.73
C LEU A 40 -20.99 13.94 -16.76
N ASN A 41 -20.42 12.75 -17.03
CA ASN A 41 -20.88 11.80 -18.05
C ASN A 41 -21.08 12.43 -19.44
N VAL A 42 -20.12 13.27 -19.85
CA VAL A 42 -20.14 13.98 -21.14
C VAL A 42 -18.87 13.72 -21.93
N SER A 43 -18.89 14.08 -23.22
CA SER A 43 -17.70 13.95 -24.06
C SER A 43 -16.64 15.01 -23.70
N ARG A 44 -15.36 14.65 -23.75
CA ARG A 44 -14.24 15.59 -23.58
C ARG A 44 -14.33 16.84 -24.46
N PRO A 45 -14.69 16.75 -25.77
CA PRO A 45 -14.89 17.95 -26.59
C PRO A 45 -15.95 18.91 -26.03
N THR A 46 -17.02 18.38 -25.43
CA THR A 46 -18.06 19.20 -24.78
C THR A 46 -17.48 20.01 -23.62
N VAL A 47 -16.65 19.38 -22.78
CA VAL A 47 -15.96 20.03 -21.66
C VAL A 47 -15.00 21.11 -22.16
N VAL A 48 -14.22 20.84 -23.21
CA VAL A 48 -13.29 21.82 -23.78
C VAL A 48 -14.02 23.05 -24.32
N ARG A 49 -15.14 22.85 -25.04
CA ARG A 49 -15.95 23.98 -25.54
C ARG A 49 -16.52 24.79 -24.40
N LEU A 50 -17.14 24.14 -23.41
CA LEU A 50 -17.74 24.81 -22.26
C LEU A 50 -16.68 25.57 -21.44
N ARG A 51 -15.47 25.02 -21.35
CA ARG A 51 -14.31 25.69 -20.75
C ARG A 51 -13.91 26.95 -21.51
N GLN A 52 -13.83 26.89 -22.84
CA GLN A 52 -13.51 28.02 -23.71
C GLN A 52 -14.60 29.11 -23.68
N GLU A 53 -15.88 28.71 -23.70
CA GLU A 53 -17.03 29.62 -23.59
C GLU A 53 -17.03 30.43 -22.29
N HIS A 54 -16.52 29.84 -21.20
CA HIS A 54 -16.40 30.50 -19.89
C HIS A 54 -15.00 31.04 -19.58
N SER A 55 -14.10 31.08 -20.56
CA SER A 55 -12.73 31.60 -20.43
C SER A 55 -11.92 30.99 -19.27
N ILE A 56 -12.16 29.71 -18.96
CA ILE A 56 -11.42 29.00 -17.91
C ILE A 56 -10.15 28.38 -18.51
N SER A 57 -9.00 28.60 -17.88
CA SER A 57 -7.74 28.02 -18.32
C SER A 57 -7.72 26.49 -18.17
N PRO A 58 -7.07 25.75 -19.08
CA PRO A 58 -6.94 24.30 -18.94
C PRO A 58 -6.03 23.94 -17.76
N ASN A 59 -6.47 22.98 -16.96
CA ASN A 59 -5.71 22.53 -15.79
C ASN A 59 -4.42 21.77 -16.16
N ARG A 60 -4.35 21.14 -17.34
CA ARG A 60 -3.11 20.48 -17.84
C ARG A 60 -2.66 21.08 -19.15
N ARG A 61 -1.33 21.19 -19.31
CA ARG A 61 -0.73 21.56 -20.60
C ARG A 61 -0.71 20.36 -21.55
N ARG A 62 -0.71 20.63 -22.85
CA ARG A 62 -0.61 19.60 -23.89
C ARG A 62 0.71 18.84 -23.72
N GLY A 63 0.63 17.51 -23.55
CA GLY A 63 1.79 16.63 -23.36
C GLY A 63 2.12 16.27 -21.92
N GLU A 64 1.51 16.93 -20.92
CA GLU A 64 1.73 16.58 -19.52
C GLU A 64 1.05 15.26 -19.16
N ARG A 65 1.86 14.20 -18.97
CA ARG A 65 1.39 12.91 -18.44
C ARG A 65 1.43 12.91 -16.91
N GLY A 66 0.33 12.49 -16.31
CA GLY A 66 0.24 12.18 -14.87
C GLY A 66 0.29 10.67 -14.64
N PRO A 67 0.24 10.21 -13.37
CA PRO A 67 0.15 8.78 -13.05
C PRO A 67 -1.09 8.09 -13.66
N GLY A 68 -2.02 8.86 -14.22
CA GLY A 68 -3.21 8.36 -14.89
C GLY A 68 -4.30 7.98 -13.89
N ARG A 69 -5.41 7.44 -14.40
CA ARG A 69 -6.49 6.91 -13.57
C ARG A 69 -6.02 5.64 -12.85
N ALA A 70 -6.59 5.37 -11.67
CA ALA A 70 -6.40 4.11 -10.99
C ALA A 70 -7.03 2.96 -11.81
N ARG A 71 -6.29 1.86 -11.96
CA ARG A 71 -6.76 0.63 -12.61
C ARG A 71 -7.60 -0.15 -11.61
N THR A 72 -8.91 -0.18 -11.82
CA THR A 72 -9.88 -0.76 -10.86
C THR A 72 -9.70 -2.25 -10.62
N GLN A 73 -9.32 -3.01 -11.66
CA GLN A 73 -9.13 -4.46 -11.60
C GLN A 73 -7.77 -4.89 -11.03
N LYS A 74 -6.83 -3.96 -10.86
CA LYS A 74 -5.54 -4.27 -10.25
C LYS A 74 -5.63 -4.35 -8.74
N THR A 75 -4.66 -5.02 -8.13
CA THR A 75 -4.52 -5.06 -6.68
C THR A 75 -4.26 -3.66 -6.14
N TYR A 76 -4.90 -3.33 -5.02
CA TYR A 76 -4.82 -2.00 -4.41
C TYR A 76 -3.38 -1.63 -4.05
N TYR A 77 -2.61 -2.60 -3.56
CA TYR A 77 -1.20 -2.44 -3.22
C TYR A 77 -0.33 -2.08 -4.43
N GLU A 78 -0.39 -2.85 -5.54
CA GLU A 78 0.39 -2.54 -6.74
C GLU A 78 0.06 -1.17 -7.30
N GLU A 79 -1.22 -0.84 -7.31
CA GLU A 79 -1.69 0.42 -7.87
C GLU A 79 -1.26 1.60 -7.01
N THR A 80 -1.23 1.42 -5.69
CA THR A 80 -0.71 2.43 -4.78
C THR A 80 0.81 2.57 -4.89
N LYS A 81 1.54 1.46 -5.03
CA LYS A 81 2.99 1.49 -5.29
C LYS A 81 3.32 2.23 -6.58
N ARG A 82 2.54 2.04 -7.64
CA ARG A 82 2.64 2.79 -8.89
C ARG A 82 2.44 4.29 -8.69
N VAL A 83 1.46 4.68 -7.87
CA VAL A 83 1.16 6.09 -7.57
C VAL A 83 2.25 6.73 -6.70
N LEU A 84 2.70 6.03 -5.67
CA LEU A 84 3.80 6.47 -4.79
C LEU A 84 5.15 6.51 -5.52
N GLY A 85 5.29 5.78 -6.63
CA GLY A 85 6.43 5.94 -7.55
C GLY A 85 6.58 7.37 -8.11
N ASN A 86 5.53 8.21 -8.05
CA ASN A 86 5.66 9.63 -8.33
C ASN A 86 6.20 10.39 -7.10
N PRO A 87 7.40 10.98 -7.17
CA PRO A 87 8.05 11.59 -6.01
C PRO A 87 7.26 12.76 -5.43
N LYS A 88 6.48 13.49 -6.24
CA LYS A 88 5.64 14.59 -5.73
C LYS A 88 4.50 14.08 -4.83
N VAL A 89 3.90 12.94 -5.20
CA VAL A 89 2.83 12.34 -4.41
C VAL A 89 3.41 11.76 -3.12
N ALA A 90 4.52 11.02 -3.21
CA ALA A 90 5.17 10.45 -2.03
C ALA A 90 5.62 11.53 -1.02
N ARG A 91 6.21 12.64 -1.48
CA ARG A 91 6.62 13.75 -0.61
C ARG A 91 5.44 14.42 0.08
N THR A 92 4.41 14.82 -0.68
CA THR A 92 3.22 15.48 -0.11
C THR A 92 2.50 14.61 0.90
N LEU A 93 2.46 13.30 0.66
CA LEU A 93 1.87 12.34 1.58
C LEU A 93 2.74 12.12 2.82
N GLY A 94 4.07 12.09 2.66
CA GLY A 94 5.01 12.04 3.78
C GLY A 94 4.97 13.30 4.66
N ASP A 95 4.82 14.48 4.06
CA ASP A 95 4.66 15.74 4.79
C ASP A 95 3.34 15.75 5.57
N ALA A 96 2.23 15.35 4.93
CA ALA A 96 0.94 15.20 5.61
C ALA A 96 0.99 14.16 6.75
N ALA A 97 1.70 13.04 6.56
CA ALA A 97 1.87 12.03 7.61
C ALA A 97 2.72 12.53 8.78
N ARG A 98 3.69 13.43 8.53
CA ARG A 98 4.48 14.07 9.58
C ARG A 98 3.66 15.11 10.34
N GLU A 99 2.84 15.90 9.64
CA GLU A 99 1.92 16.86 10.26
C GLU A 99 0.89 16.13 11.13
N PHE A 100 0.31 15.04 10.64
CA PHE A 100 -0.66 14.22 11.38
C PHE A 100 -0.07 13.67 12.69
N ARG A 101 1.19 13.23 12.67
CA ARG A 101 1.93 12.81 13.89
C ARG A 101 2.14 13.96 14.85
N LYS A 102 2.57 15.12 14.35
CA LYS A 102 2.80 16.31 15.20
C LYS A 102 1.53 16.80 15.88
N SER A 103 0.37 16.65 15.24
CA SER A 103 -0.93 16.98 15.82
C SER A 103 -1.46 15.96 16.84
N GLY A 104 -0.70 14.91 17.15
CA GLY A 104 -1.12 13.84 18.07
C GLY A 104 -2.02 12.79 17.45
N GLY A 105 -2.01 12.65 16.12
CA GLY A 105 -2.72 11.57 15.43
C GLY A 105 -2.02 10.22 15.60
N ASP A 106 -2.74 9.14 15.29
CA ASP A 106 -2.24 7.77 15.40
C ASP A 106 -0.95 7.56 14.59
N GLU A 107 0.12 7.19 15.31
CA GLU A 107 1.43 6.91 14.74
C GLU A 107 1.36 5.78 13.72
N VAL A 108 0.58 4.74 14.00
CA VAL A 108 0.52 3.53 13.15
C VAL A 108 -0.01 3.90 11.78
N LYS A 109 -1.13 4.63 11.71
CA LYS A 109 -1.68 5.14 10.45
C LYS A 109 -0.71 6.03 9.69
N SER A 110 0.02 6.89 10.39
CA SER A 110 1.00 7.78 9.76
C SER A 110 2.16 7.03 9.10
N PHE A 111 2.56 5.87 9.64
CA PHE A 111 3.57 5.00 9.05
C PHE A 111 2.99 4.17 7.89
N ILE A 112 1.79 3.61 8.08
CA ILE A 112 1.07 2.85 7.04
C ILE A 112 0.83 3.72 5.79
N ALA A 113 0.44 4.97 5.98
CA ALA A 113 0.14 5.89 4.90
C ALA A 113 1.34 6.06 3.94
N THR A 114 2.56 6.03 4.45
CA THR A 114 3.77 6.16 3.63
C THR A 114 4.08 4.92 2.77
N GLY A 115 3.28 3.86 2.88
CA GLY A 115 3.45 2.60 2.18
C GLY A 115 4.31 1.64 2.99
N LEU A 116 3.68 0.61 3.55
CA LEU A 116 4.36 -0.49 4.21
C LEU A 116 4.29 -1.73 3.31
N ASP A 117 5.44 -2.11 2.77
CA ASP A 117 5.55 -3.31 1.96
C ASP A 117 5.25 -4.56 2.82
N PRO A 118 4.63 -5.61 2.23
CA PRO A 118 4.40 -6.86 2.93
C PRO A 118 5.72 -7.45 3.43
N ALA A 119 5.67 -8.14 4.57
CA ALA A 119 6.85 -8.84 5.08
C ALA A 119 7.33 -9.89 4.06
N PRO A 120 8.64 -10.14 3.93
CA PRO A 120 9.12 -11.23 3.09
C PRO A 120 8.54 -12.55 3.60
N VAL A 121 8.01 -13.37 2.69
CA VAL A 121 7.50 -14.71 3.03
C VAL A 121 8.64 -15.48 3.69
N PRO A 122 8.46 -15.94 4.95
CA PRO A 122 9.52 -16.64 5.63
C PRO A 122 9.69 -18.02 4.96
N VAL A 123 10.88 -18.26 4.41
CA VAL A 123 11.24 -19.57 3.86
C VAL A 123 11.84 -20.39 4.99
N PHE A 124 11.11 -21.40 5.45
CA PHE A 124 11.63 -22.39 6.38
C PHE A 124 12.32 -23.48 5.57
N LEU A 125 13.63 -23.58 5.72
CA LEU A 125 14.35 -24.75 5.25
C LEU A 125 13.85 -25.92 6.10
N PRO A 126 13.25 -26.98 5.53
CA PRO A 126 12.98 -28.18 6.29
C PRO A 126 14.32 -28.69 6.83
N GLY A 127 14.43 -28.75 8.16
CA GLY A 127 15.57 -29.39 8.79
C GLY A 127 15.57 -30.87 8.44
N PRO A 128 16.74 -31.54 8.52
CA PRO A 128 16.85 -32.98 8.23
C PRO A 128 15.95 -33.83 9.14
N TYR A 129 15.55 -33.32 10.31
CA TYR A 129 14.57 -33.91 11.22
C TYR A 129 13.80 -32.80 11.96
N THR A 130 12.50 -32.98 12.17
CA THR A 130 11.73 -32.19 13.13
C THR A 130 12.19 -32.55 14.54
N SER A 131 12.49 -31.56 15.38
CA SER A 131 12.84 -31.81 16.78
C SER A 131 11.68 -32.47 17.53
N ASP A 132 11.97 -33.40 18.44
CA ASP A 132 10.97 -34.04 19.30
C ASP A 132 10.10 -32.97 20.00
N PRO A 133 8.76 -33.07 19.92
CA PRO A 133 7.87 -32.05 20.47
C PRO A 133 8.06 -31.85 21.98
N GLU A 134 8.33 -32.93 22.71
CA GLU A 134 8.58 -32.93 24.16
C GLU A 134 9.87 -32.18 24.57
N LYS A 135 10.81 -32.01 23.64
CA LYS A 135 12.10 -31.32 23.89
C LYS A 135 12.08 -29.87 23.37
N THR A 136 10.90 -29.36 23.00
CA THR A 136 10.74 -28.02 22.46
C THR A 136 10.90 -26.97 23.55
N ASN A 137 11.87 -26.07 23.37
CA ASN A 137 12.07 -24.94 24.28
C ASN A 137 11.24 -23.73 23.88
N ILE A 138 11.00 -22.82 24.84
CA ILE A 138 10.35 -21.52 24.59
C ILE A 138 10.99 -20.75 23.43
N THR A 139 12.31 -20.83 23.24
CA THR A 139 12.99 -20.16 22.13
C THR A 139 12.53 -20.65 20.76
N THR A 140 12.31 -21.96 20.61
CA THR A 140 11.78 -22.55 19.39
C THR A 140 10.33 -22.13 19.18
N VAL A 141 9.51 -22.12 20.23
CA VAL A 141 8.11 -21.67 20.16
C VAL A 141 8.03 -20.19 19.76
N LYS A 142 8.83 -19.32 20.38
CA LYS A 142 8.93 -17.90 20.00
C LYS A 142 9.37 -17.71 18.55
N TYR A 143 10.29 -18.55 18.08
CA TYR A 143 10.74 -18.53 16.69
C TYR A 143 9.59 -18.89 15.74
N VAL A 144 8.84 -19.96 16.02
CA VAL A 144 7.68 -20.41 15.22
C VAL A 144 6.58 -19.36 15.21
N LEU A 145 6.22 -18.78 16.37
CA LEU A 145 5.21 -17.74 16.44
C LEU A 145 5.59 -16.51 15.61
N LYS A 146 6.84 -16.04 15.72
CA LYS A 146 7.34 -14.92 14.92
C LYS A 146 7.36 -15.24 13.42
N ALA A 147 7.58 -16.50 13.10
CA ALA A 147 7.53 -17.03 11.75
C ALA A 147 6.12 -17.01 11.17
N GLU A 148 5.13 -17.49 11.91
CA GLU A 148 3.73 -17.47 11.49
C GLU A 148 3.17 -16.03 11.42
N GLU A 149 3.52 -15.18 12.38
CA GLU A 149 3.18 -13.76 12.37
C GLU A 149 3.70 -13.07 11.10
N ARG A 150 4.96 -13.37 10.71
CA ARG A 150 5.53 -12.89 9.44
C ARG A 150 4.83 -13.46 8.21
N ALA A 151 4.44 -14.73 8.23
CA ALA A 151 3.71 -15.34 7.13
C ALA A 151 2.34 -14.68 6.93
N GLN A 152 1.64 -14.34 8.02
CA GLN A 152 0.39 -13.58 7.94
C GLN A 152 0.63 -12.14 7.45
N GLN A 153 1.66 -11.47 7.96
CA GLN A 153 2.07 -10.14 7.50
C GLN A 153 2.54 -10.13 6.04
N ALA A 154 3.00 -11.26 5.50
CA ALA A 154 3.39 -11.37 4.09
C ALA A 154 2.17 -11.32 3.15
N ALA A 155 0.97 -11.63 3.63
CA ALA A 155 -0.27 -11.57 2.84
C ALA A 155 -0.93 -10.18 2.83
N VAL A 156 -0.42 -9.25 3.63
CA VAL A 156 -1.05 -7.95 3.91
C VAL A 156 -0.04 -6.82 3.70
N ALA A 157 -0.47 -5.72 3.11
CA ALA A 157 0.33 -4.50 2.96
C ALA A 157 -0.33 -3.34 3.70
N GLY A 158 0.48 -2.44 4.24
CA GLY A 158 -0.01 -1.17 4.76
C GLY A 158 -0.07 -0.15 3.63
N VAL A 159 -1.25 0.42 3.40
CA VAL A 159 -1.49 1.27 2.23
C VAL A 159 -2.26 2.53 2.66
N PRO A 160 -1.96 3.70 2.08
CA PRO A 160 -2.78 4.89 2.33
C PRO A 160 -4.19 4.75 1.78
N GLY A 161 -5.10 5.58 2.28
CA GLY A 161 -6.51 5.56 1.91
C GLY A 161 -6.79 5.89 0.44
N PRO A 162 -8.01 5.62 -0.04
CA PRO A 162 -8.37 5.71 -1.47
C PRO A 162 -8.25 7.13 -2.04
N ALA A 163 -8.25 8.15 -1.17
CA ALA A 163 -7.99 9.54 -1.56
C ALA A 163 -6.64 9.75 -2.27
N VAL A 164 -5.67 8.84 -2.11
CA VAL A 164 -4.38 8.88 -2.83
C VAL A 164 -4.56 8.83 -4.35
N PHE A 165 -5.53 8.09 -4.86
CA PHE A 165 -5.77 8.05 -6.30
C PHE A 165 -6.30 9.38 -6.83
N GLN A 166 -7.10 10.09 -6.05
CA GLN A 166 -7.56 11.43 -6.40
C GLN A 166 -6.41 12.43 -6.33
N LEU A 167 -5.62 12.40 -5.24
CA LEU A 167 -4.41 13.20 -5.07
C LEU A 167 -3.48 13.05 -6.28
N ALA A 168 -3.21 11.81 -6.71
CA ALA A 168 -2.36 11.52 -7.85
C ALA A 168 -2.86 12.13 -9.18
N ARG A 169 -4.17 12.24 -9.37
CA ARG A 169 -4.76 12.88 -10.56
C ARG A 169 -4.53 14.39 -10.56
N VAL A 170 -4.62 15.02 -9.39
CA VAL A 170 -4.65 16.49 -9.24
C VAL A 170 -3.34 17.11 -8.77
N ILE A 171 -2.34 16.31 -8.38
CA ILE A 171 -1.07 16.78 -7.78
C ILE A 171 -0.30 17.84 -8.59
N LYS A 172 -0.51 17.88 -9.91
CA LYS A 172 0.17 18.85 -10.80
C LYS A 172 -0.65 20.11 -11.07
N THR A 173 -1.94 20.10 -10.75
CA THR A 173 -2.95 20.98 -11.32
C THR A 173 -3.84 21.66 -10.29
N ALA A 174 -4.06 21.01 -9.15
CA ALA A 174 -4.80 21.59 -8.04
C ALA A 174 -3.96 22.60 -7.25
N SER A 175 -4.66 23.49 -6.54
CA SER A 175 -4.06 24.37 -5.55
C SER A 175 -3.43 23.57 -4.39
N GLU A 176 -2.44 24.17 -3.74
CA GLU A 176 -1.73 23.53 -2.64
C GLU A 176 -2.65 23.15 -1.47
N SER A 177 -3.68 23.95 -1.20
CA SER A 177 -4.68 23.66 -0.16
C SER A 177 -5.49 22.40 -0.46
N VAL A 178 -5.90 22.19 -1.71
CA VAL A 178 -6.63 20.98 -2.13
C VAL A 178 -5.73 19.76 -2.06
N VAL A 179 -4.46 19.89 -2.47
CA VAL A 179 -3.45 18.84 -2.38
C VAL A 179 -3.24 18.41 -0.93
N ARG A 180 -3.02 19.36 -0.01
CA ARG A 180 -2.84 19.08 1.42
C ARG A 180 -4.07 18.41 2.03
N ARG A 181 -5.27 18.87 1.70
CA ARG A 181 -6.53 18.27 2.18
C ARG A 181 -6.68 16.82 1.73
N LEU A 182 -6.40 16.52 0.46
CA LEU A 182 -6.47 15.15 -0.07
C LEU A 182 -5.40 14.25 0.53
N ALA A 183 -4.18 14.78 0.75
CA ALA A 183 -3.11 14.06 1.42
C ALA A 183 -3.45 13.74 2.88
N ALA A 184 -3.97 14.72 3.64
CA ALA A 184 -4.41 14.51 5.02
C ALA A 184 -5.52 13.45 5.10
N LYS A 185 -6.50 13.51 4.19
CA LYS A 185 -7.57 12.51 4.11
C LYS A 185 -7.03 11.09 3.81
N ALA A 186 -6.06 10.98 2.89
CA ALA A 186 -5.41 9.71 2.59
C ALA A 186 -4.66 9.11 3.79
N VAL A 187 -4.08 9.97 4.64
CA VAL A 187 -3.38 9.53 5.87
C VAL A 187 -4.36 9.10 6.95
N SER A 188 -5.44 9.86 7.18
CA SER A 188 -6.45 9.51 8.19
C SER A 188 -7.17 8.20 7.85
N GLU A 189 -7.36 7.94 6.56
CA GLU A 189 -7.97 6.73 6.00
C GLU A 189 -6.93 5.66 5.64
N ALA A 190 -5.73 5.68 6.22
CA ALA A 190 -4.74 4.62 5.97
C ALA A 190 -5.09 3.33 6.73
N PHE A 191 -4.91 2.17 6.07
CA PHE A 191 -5.22 0.86 6.65
C PHE A 191 -4.43 -0.27 6.00
N PHE A 192 -4.62 -1.48 6.52
CA PHE A 192 -4.03 -2.71 6.01
C PHE A 192 -4.94 -3.38 4.97
N VAL A 193 -4.36 -3.80 3.86
CA VAL A 193 -5.07 -4.41 2.72
C VAL A 193 -4.42 -5.73 2.35
N GLY A 194 -5.24 -6.75 2.09
CA GLY A 194 -4.73 -8.02 1.55
C GLY A 194 -4.17 -7.84 0.14
N LEU A 195 -3.02 -8.45 -0.17
CA LEU A 195 -2.32 -8.25 -1.45
C LEU A 195 -3.15 -8.61 -2.69
N HIS A 196 -4.18 -9.45 -2.54
CA HIS A 196 -5.07 -9.88 -3.62
C HIS A 196 -6.27 -8.96 -3.84
N GLN A 197 -6.57 -8.03 -2.91
CA GLN A 197 -7.78 -7.22 -2.99
C GLN A 197 -7.65 -6.15 -4.08
N THR A 198 -8.68 -6.04 -4.92
CA THR A 198 -8.72 -5.08 -6.03
C THR A 198 -9.08 -3.68 -5.55
N VAL A 199 -8.74 -2.67 -6.36
CA VAL A 199 -9.06 -1.27 -6.04
C VAL A 199 -10.56 -1.05 -5.87
N ASP A 200 -11.37 -1.67 -6.73
CA ASP A 200 -12.83 -1.53 -6.69
C ASP A 200 -13.45 -2.14 -5.42
N ALA A 201 -12.97 -3.33 -5.03
CA ALA A 201 -13.38 -3.98 -3.80
C ALA A 201 -13.05 -3.11 -2.57
N VAL A 202 -11.82 -2.61 -2.50
CA VAL A 202 -11.38 -1.78 -1.37
C VAL A 202 -12.15 -0.46 -1.30
N CYS A 203 -12.31 0.24 -2.43
CA CYS A 203 -13.06 1.50 -2.45
C CYS A 203 -14.52 1.30 -2.04
N SER A 204 -15.20 0.28 -2.56
CA SER A 204 -16.60 -0.01 -2.19
C SER A 204 -16.73 -0.44 -0.71
N TRP A 205 -15.72 -1.11 -0.16
CA TRP A 205 -15.68 -1.47 1.26
C TRP A 205 -15.50 -0.25 2.14
N VAL A 206 -14.54 0.62 1.86
CA VAL A 206 -14.29 1.85 2.64
C VAL A 206 -15.51 2.77 2.66
N GLU A 207 -16.23 2.86 1.53
CA GLU A 207 -17.47 3.63 1.45
C GLU A 207 -18.60 3.05 2.34
N LYS A 208 -18.66 1.71 2.46
CA LYS A 208 -19.67 1.00 3.26
C LYS A 208 -19.29 0.89 4.75
N LEU A 209 -18.02 0.70 5.06
CA LEU A 209 -17.49 0.33 6.38
C LEU A 209 -16.85 1.50 7.11
N LYS A 210 -17.28 2.74 6.83
CA LYS A 210 -16.67 4.05 7.19
C LYS A 210 -15.90 4.16 8.52
N LEU A 211 -16.06 3.28 9.51
CA LEU A 211 -15.50 3.38 10.85
C LEU A 211 -14.94 2.09 11.50
N ASN A 212 -14.95 0.89 10.88
CA ASN A 212 -14.61 -0.36 11.60
C ASN A 212 -13.19 -0.92 11.36
N LEU A 213 -12.31 -0.16 10.72
CA LEU A 213 -10.95 -0.65 10.39
C LEU A 213 -10.01 -0.68 11.59
N GLU A 214 -10.21 0.21 12.56
CA GLU A 214 -9.44 0.24 13.83
C GLU A 214 -9.74 -1.01 14.67
N ASP A 215 -11.02 -1.32 14.87
CA ASP A 215 -11.49 -2.54 15.55
C ASP A 215 -10.90 -3.82 14.96
N LEU A 216 -10.72 -3.89 13.64
CA LEU A 216 -10.16 -5.09 12.98
C LEU A 216 -8.67 -5.27 13.31
N PHE A 217 -7.92 -4.17 13.41
CA PHE A 217 -6.51 -4.21 13.75
C PHE A 217 -6.31 -4.58 15.23
N GLU A 218 -7.09 -3.97 16.12
CA GLU A 218 -7.04 -4.29 17.56
C GLU A 218 -7.43 -5.75 17.82
N LYS A 219 -8.52 -6.24 17.24
CA LYS A 219 -8.92 -7.65 17.33
C LYS A 219 -7.84 -8.62 16.83
N SER A 220 -7.12 -8.25 15.77
CA SER A 220 -6.02 -9.07 15.27
C SER A 220 -4.82 -9.08 16.24
N ARG A 221 -4.52 -7.93 16.87
CA ARG A 221 -3.43 -7.80 17.84
C ARG A 221 -3.75 -8.57 19.12
N GLU A 222 -4.97 -8.44 19.63
CA GLU A 222 -5.46 -9.19 20.79
C GLU A 222 -5.41 -10.70 20.54
N ARG A 223 -5.90 -11.15 19.39
CA ARG A 223 -5.82 -12.57 18.99
C ARG A 223 -4.39 -13.09 19.03
N TRP A 224 -3.42 -12.34 18.50
CA TRP A 224 -2.01 -12.75 18.56
C TRP A 224 -1.44 -12.73 19.97
N GLY A 225 -1.88 -11.80 20.82
CA GLY A 225 -1.60 -11.82 22.25
C GLY A 225 -2.02 -13.12 22.89
N GLU A 226 -3.28 -13.53 22.70
CA GLU A 226 -3.80 -14.79 23.24
C GLU A 226 -3.08 -16.02 22.69
N VAL A 227 -2.85 -16.08 21.36
CA VAL A 227 -2.16 -17.19 20.71
C VAL A 227 -0.74 -17.33 21.27
N LYS A 228 -0.05 -16.20 21.46
CA LYS A 228 1.29 -16.17 22.03
C LYS A 228 1.29 -16.66 23.48
N GLU A 229 0.33 -16.23 24.31
CA GLU A 229 0.21 -16.72 25.69
C GLU A 229 -0.06 -18.22 25.74
N LYS A 230 -1.03 -18.72 24.96
CA LYS A 230 -1.37 -20.15 24.87
C LYS A 230 -0.17 -20.99 24.42
N ALA A 231 0.54 -20.53 23.38
CA ALA A 231 1.69 -21.25 22.85
C ALA A 231 2.88 -21.24 23.82
N LEU A 232 3.13 -20.13 24.53
CA LEU A 232 4.17 -20.06 25.55
C LEU A 232 3.83 -20.92 26.78
N ALA A 233 2.57 -20.98 27.17
CA ALA A 233 2.10 -21.83 28.27
C ALA A 233 2.22 -23.32 27.93
N TRP A 234 2.03 -23.70 26.66
CA TRP A 234 2.19 -25.07 26.18
C TRP A 234 3.65 -25.56 26.16
N ALA A 235 4.63 -24.65 26.00
CA ALA A 235 6.03 -25.03 25.81
C ALA A 235 6.54 -25.97 26.93
N PRO A 236 6.97 -27.21 26.59
CA PRO A 236 7.31 -28.23 27.59
C PRO A 236 8.58 -27.87 28.37
N VAL A 237 9.55 -27.21 27.74
CA VAL A 237 10.75 -26.70 28.41
C VAL A 237 10.66 -25.18 28.52
N LYS A 238 10.52 -24.69 29.77
CA LYS A 238 10.38 -23.27 30.09
C LYS A 238 11.70 -22.49 30.12
N GLU A 239 12.82 -23.16 29.92
CA GLU A 239 14.12 -22.53 29.88
C GLU A 239 14.42 -21.98 28.47
N GLU A 240 14.89 -20.75 28.42
CA GLU A 240 15.41 -20.20 27.18
C GLU A 240 16.82 -20.71 26.92
N LYS A 241 17.06 -21.28 25.73
CA LYS A 241 18.42 -21.54 25.27
C LYS A 241 19.15 -20.20 25.15
N LYS A 242 20.16 -19.99 26.02
CA LYS A 242 21.05 -18.84 25.93
C LYS A 242 21.71 -18.82 24.54
N PRO A 243 21.78 -17.66 23.87
CA PRO A 243 22.50 -17.56 22.61
C PRO A 243 23.99 -17.86 22.89
N LEU A 244 24.47 -19.00 22.39
CA LEU A 244 25.89 -19.31 22.40
C LEU A 244 26.57 -18.36 21.41
N PHE A 245 27.24 -17.31 21.92
CA PHE A 245 28.18 -16.52 21.13
C PHE A 245 29.35 -17.41 20.72
N ARG A 246 29.23 -18.07 19.57
CA ARG A 246 30.35 -18.79 18.97
C ARG A 246 31.25 -17.77 18.26
N PHE A 247 32.25 -17.27 18.98
CA PHE A 247 33.43 -16.70 18.33
C PHE A 247 34.08 -17.81 17.49
N ARG A 248 34.11 -17.63 16.17
CA ARG A 248 34.72 -18.60 15.26
C ARG A 248 36.24 -18.40 15.26
N ALA A 249 36.98 -19.35 15.83
CA ALA A 249 38.39 -19.49 15.53
C ALA A 249 38.54 -19.91 14.05
N PRO A 250 39.44 -19.28 13.27
CA PRO A 250 39.71 -19.71 11.90
C PRO A 250 40.30 -21.13 11.92
N SER A 251 39.71 -22.05 11.15
CA SER A 251 40.19 -23.42 11.04
C SER A 251 41.28 -23.53 9.95
N ASP A 252 42.45 -24.08 10.29
CA ASP A 252 43.63 -24.19 9.41
C ASP A 252 43.51 -25.20 8.24
N ASN A 253 42.38 -25.91 8.09
CA ASN A 253 42.25 -26.93 7.05
C ASN A 253 41.87 -26.33 5.68
N ARG A 254 42.91 -26.04 4.89
CA ARG A 254 42.87 -25.70 3.46
C ARG A 254 42.46 -26.90 2.59
N VAL A 255 41.16 -27.02 2.31
CA VAL A 255 40.68 -27.63 1.05
C VAL A 255 40.28 -26.49 0.09
N ARG A 256 40.46 -26.62 -1.23
CA ARG A 256 40.43 -25.47 -2.16
C ARG A 256 39.17 -25.31 -3.02
N THR A 257 38.18 -26.17 -2.93
CA THR A 257 36.94 -26.05 -3.73
C THR A 257 35.69 -26.26 -2.86
N GLY A 258 34.65 -25.46 -3.12
CA GLY A 258 33.39 -25.41 -2.36
C GLY A 258 33.22 -24.14 -1.51
N LYS A 259 32.00 -23.56 -1.52
CA LYS A 259 31.67 -22.38 -0.69
C LYS A 259 31.32 -22.87 0.72
N VAL A 260 32.02 -22.36 1.74
CA VAL A 260 31.84 -22.77 3.13
C VAL A 260 30.50 -22.26 3.65
N GLY A 261 29.65 -23.17 4.16
CA GLY A 261 28.35 -22.81 4.74
C GLY A 261 28.47 -22.28 6.17
N SER A 262 27.44 -21.59 6.64
CA SER A 262 27.32 -21.05 8.01
C SER A 262 27.32 -22.13 9.12
N GLY A 263 27.21 -23.42 8.76
CA GLY A 263 27.31 -24.57 9.67
C GLY A 263 28.68 -25.27 9.72
N GLY A 264 29.71 -24.78 9.01
CA GLY A 264 31.04 -25.40 8.99
C GLY A 264 31.19 -26.56 7.99
N GLY A 265 30.09 -27.10 7.47
CA GLY A 265 30.10 -27.96 6.28
C GLY A 265 30.38 -27.17 5.00
N ARG A 266 31.11 -27.76 4.05
CA ARG A 266 31.20 -27.25 2.67
C ARG A 266 30.05 -27.86 1.87
N GLN A 267 29.19 -27.02 1.31
CA GLN A 267 28.19 -27.50 0.36
C GLN A 267 28.88 -27.74 -0.98
N ASN A 268 28.83 -28.99 -1.46
CA ASN A 268 29.27 -29.32 -2.80
C ASN A 268 28.46 -28.51 -3.82
N VAL A 269 29.12 -28.03 -4.87
CA VAL A 269 28.50 -27.19 -5.91
C VAL A 269 27.31 -27.92 -6.57
N GLU A 270 27.37 -29.24 -6.64
CA GLU A 270 26.29 -30.11 -7.13
C GLU A 270 25.04 -30.08 -6.25
N ALA A 271 25.18 -30.12 -4.92
CA ALA A 271 24.04 -29.99 -4.00
C ALA A 271 23.41 -28.60 -4.10
N ARG A 272 24.23 -27.56 -4.33
CA ARG A 272 23.75 -26.20 -4.56
C ARG A 272 23.04 -26.03 -5.91
N ARG A 273 23.50 -26.72 -6.96
CA ARG A 273 22.85 -26.76 -8.28
C ARG A 273 21.54 -27.55 -8.25
N ALA A 274 21.50 -28.69 -7.58
CA ALA A 274 20.26 -29.45 -7.36
C ALA A 274 19.23 -28.63 -6.58
N PHE A 275 19.67 -27.88 -5.57
CA PHE A 275 18.82 -26.97 -4.82
C PHE A 275 18.38 -25.73 -5.62
N ALA A 276 19.22 -25.18 -6.50
CA ALA A 276 18.84 -24.10 -7.41
C ALA A 276 17.79 -24.60 -8.42
N ALA A 277 17.99 -25.78 -9.00
CA ALA A 277 17.06 -26.42 -9.92
C ALA A 277 15.71 -26.73 -9.26
N ALA A 278 15.69 -27.20 -8.00
CA ALA A 278 14.45 -27.43 -7.25
C ALA A 278 13.69 -26.13 -6.89
N ASN A 279 14.40 -25.00 -6.80
CA ASN A 279 13.81 -23.67 -6.60
C ASN A 279 13.55 -22.91 -7.91
N GLY A 280 13.78 -23.53 -9.07
CA GLY A 280 13.53 -22.95 -10.39
C GLY A 280 14.51 -21.85 -10.85
N TYR A 281 15.72 -21.81 -10.30
CA TYR A 281 16.83 -20.97 -10.77
C TYR A 281 17.76 -21.70 -11.75
#